data_AF-A0A812K9C7-F1
#
_entry.id   AF-A0A812K9C7-F1
#
_cell.length_a   1.000
_cell.length_b   1.000
_cell.length_c   1.000
_cell.angle_alpha   90.00
_cell.angle_beta   90.00
_cell.angle_gamma   90.00
#
_symmetry.space_group_name_H-M   'P 1'
#
loop_
_entity.id
_entity.type
_entity.pdbx_description
1 polymer ?
#
loop_
_entity_poly.entity_id
_entity_poly.type
_entity_poly.pdbx_seq_one_letter_code
_entity_poly.pdbx_strand_id
1 'polypeptide(L)'
;MARCVQLCKATVRAEFPDFDVIMAFKVFNVCQKNTGMQRLRRKQPDGLTSGRVVLPALQRLSQVFNVDSLGLQQEFGKMHAIALAHHESSGCGNRAAWQHAFTRVAGSQVLSAYVAFTASSSGVEQHFSKVDRCHLERGNGNTDSFRRSVIALADDGNEASDQTLVESARRIYAEGRQRVSQPRKKRRDAGVQRDVEDKSGVKTEADWLRKRRRELDEAITETPPPKRAATMDFTPAMEREAKHLKGVLEKRRMEAQANGSLLESEKTSAKNVEAWQNRLRQEDAKRIGAQTTKKEFWDMAGQKKPRDHFEKMLAGKTVWLGREVQNLRQACLNYGAHAVTSDLSAANVFLVDSVNPEKKAQWAASLQGGTLISQTVLEPQAPGIFALHFRRGTAEKCVLHVTPAFTEKNPSVSSFLRGVVLPADPGSAWTLSDEPSKAKVVLCISKEMKAMKKRGRATCTAEDLLIRVARRNLCPAMSGRS
;
A
#
# COMPACT_ATOMS: atom_id res chain seq x y z
N MET A 1 27.76 -11.09 3.38
CA MET A 1 27.56 -9.82 4.13
C MET A 1 27.57 -8.58 3.23
N ALA A 2 28.63 -8.29 2.46
CA ALA A 2 28.71 -7.09 1.63
C ALA A 2 27.50 -6.87 0.67
N ARG A 3 27.02 -7.93 0.01
CA ARG A 3 25.83 -7.88 -0.86
C ARG A 3 24.52 -7.60 -0.09
N CYS A 4 24.37 -8.10 1.13
CA CYS A 4 23.20 -7.79 1.97
C CYS A 4 23.22 -6.33 2.43
N VAL A 5 24.40 -5.78 2.75
CA VAL A 5 24.55 -4.36 3.07
C VAL A 5 24.22 -3.49 1.85
N GLN A 6 24.63 -3.90 0.65
CA GLN A 6 24.22 -3.22 -0.58
C GLN A 6 22.72 -3.28 -0.81
N LEU A 7 22.08 -4.42 -0.52
CA LEU A 7 20.63 -4.58 -0.60
C LEU A 7 19.92 -3.66 0.40
N CYS A 8 20.35 -3.61 1.66
CA CYS A 8 19.78 -2.68 2.66
C CYS A 8 19.95 -1.22 2.24
N LYS A 9 21.12 -0.83 1.71
CA LYS A 9 21.35 0.53 1.17
C LYS A 9 20.42 0.83 -0.01
N ALA A 10 20.21 -0.15 -0.89
CA ALA A 10 19.29 -0.04 -2.01
C ALA A 10 17.83 0.09 -1.54
N THR A 11 17.41 -0.66 -0.53
CA THR A 11 16.09 -0.55 0.09
C THR A 11 15.88 0.82 0.70
N VAL A 12 16.85 1.32 1.50
CA VAL A 12 16.75 2.65 2.11
C VAL A 12 16.63 3.73 1.03
N ARG A 13 17.44 3.68 -0.02
CA ARG A 13 17.34 4.64 -1.14
C ARG A 13 16.04 4.51 -1.95
N ALA A 14 15.46 3.32 -2.04
CA ALA A 14 14.20 3.08 -2.73
C ALA A 14 13.00 3.66 -1.97
N GLU A 15 13.02 3.50 -0.64
CA GLU A 15 11.96 3.99 0.25
C GLU A 15 12.09 5.49 0.54
N PHE A 16 13.33 6.01 0.58
CA PHE A 16 13.64 7.39 0.94
C PHE A 16 14.46 8.07 -0.16
N PRO A 17 13.83 8.55 -1.25
CA PRO A 17 14.55 9.20 -2.34
C PRO A 17 15.26 10.50 -1.91
N ASP A 18 14.71 11.20 -0.91
CA ASP A 18 15.31 12.43 -0.37
C ASP A 18 16.49 12.15 0.56
N PHE A 19 16.73 10.89 0.92
CA PHE A 19 17.72 10.49 1.94
C PHE A 19 19.09 11.11 1.72
N ASP A 20 19.55 11.18 0.46
CA ASP A 20 20.87 11.74 0.16
C ASP A 20 20.91 13.27 0.35
N VAL A 21 19.80 14.00 0.15
CA VAL A 21 19.67 15.44 0.47
C VAL A 21 19.75 15.66 1.98
N ILE A 22 19.09 14.81 2.75
CA ILE A 22 19.06 14.89 4.21
C ILE A 22 20.43 14.56 4.80
N MET A 23 21.05 13.50 4.28
CA MET A 23 22.40 13.12 4.66
C MET A 23 23.42 14.20 4.29
N ALA A 24 23.14 15.06 3.30
CA ALA A 24 23.99 16.18 2.97
C ALA A 24 24.07 17.23 4.10
N PHE A 25 23.03 17.39 4.93
CA PHE A 25 23.08 18.28 6.10
C PHE A 25 24.04 17.79 7.20
N LYS A 26 24.54 16.55 7.14
CA LYS A 26 25.56 16.09 8.09
C LYS A 26 26.87 16.88 8.01
N VAL A 27 27.12 17.64 6.92
CA VAL A 27 28.27 18.55 6.84
C VAL A 27 28.25 19.64 7.90
N PHE A 28 27.09 19.95 8.46
CA PHE A 28 26.95 20.92 9.54
C PHE A 28 27.14 20.31 10.92
N ASN A 29 27.48 19.03 11.09
CA ASN A 29 27.70 18.48 12.43
C ASN A 29 29.12 18.80 12.95
N VAL A 30 29.24 19.72 13.91
CA VAL A 30 30.52 20.11 14.54
C VAL A 30 30.98 19.17 15.66
N CYS A 31 30.12 18.26 16.13
CA CYS A 31 30.42 17.32 17.22
C CYS A 31 31.23 16.08 16.78
N GLN A 32 31.57 15.94 15.50
CA GLN A 32 32.27 14.74 15.00
C GLN A 32 33.75 14.71 15.40
N LYS A 33 34.02 14.32 16.65
CA LYS A 33 35.40 14.13 17.12
C LYS A 33 36.06 12.84 16.61
N ASN A 34 35.35 11.82 16.10
CA ASN A 34 36.00 10.52 15.78
C ASN A 34 35.45 9.66 14.61
N THR A 35 34.46 10.09 13.83
CA THR A 35 33.89 9.26 12.75
C THR A 35 34.65 9.39 11.42
N GLY A 36 35.79 8.70 11.29
CA GLY A 36 36.42 8.37 9.99
C GLY A 36 37.05 9.51 9.18
N MET A 37 36.59 10.76 9.29
CA MET A 37 37.20 11.91 8.61
C MET A 37 38.60 12.24 9.14
N GLN A 38 38.87 12.00 10.43
CA GLN A 38 40.22 12.14 10.98
C GLN A 38 41.19 11.02 10.52
N ARG A 39 40.70 9.83 10.14
CA ARG A 39 41.57 8.79 9.54
C ARG A 39 42.02 9.16 8.13
N LEU A 40 41.28 10.02 7.42
CA LEU A 40 41.69 10.61 6.15
C LEU A 40 42.64 11.82 6.34
N ARG A 41 42.57 12.51 7.48
CA ARG A 41 43.52 13.60 7.83
C ARG A 41 44.97 13.14 7.97
N ARG A 42 45.21 11.88 8.37
CA ARG A 42 46.58 11.38 8.64
C ARG A 42 47.43 11.05 7.40
N LYS A 43 46.96 11.32 6.18
CA LYS A 43 47.67 10.91 4.95
C LYS A 43 48.02 11.99 3.92
N GLN A 44 47.79 13.28 4.17
CA GLN A 44 48.37 14.32 3.29
C GLN A 44 48.86 15.56 4.07
N PRO A 45 49.99 16.18 3.67
CA PRO A 45 50.65 17.23 4.45
C PRO A 45 50.17 18.66 4.15
N ASP A 46 49.17 18.84 3.27
CA ASP A 46 48.71 20.17 2.87
C ASP A 46 47.25 20.40 3.29
N GLY A 47 47.03 21.42 4.10
CA GLY A 47 45.82 21.76 4.85
C GLY A 47 44.57 22.15 4.05
N LEU A 48 44.33 21.57 2.87
CA LEU A 48 43.16 21.80 2.01
C LEU A 48 42.23 20.58 1.84
N THR A 49 42.43 19.52 2.62
CA THR A 49 41.70 18.25 2.46
C THR A 49 40.53 18.08 3.44
N SER A 50 39.41 18.73 3.12
CA SER A 50 38.04 18.28 3.49
C SER A 50 37.08 18.20 2.29
N GLY A 51 37.56 18.49 1.08
CA GLY A 51 36.73 18.70 -0.12
C GLY A 51 35.97 17.47 -0.65
N ARG A 52 36.41 16.23 -0.40
CA ARG A 52 35.80 15.04 -1.05
C ARG A 52 34.38 14.69 -0.59
N VAL A 53 33.98 15.05 0.62
CA VAL A 53 32.64 14.74 1.17
C VAL A 53 31.81 16.00 1.37
N VAL A 54 32.45 17.11 1.72
CA VAL A 54 31.78 18.39 1.97
C VAL A 54 31.29 19.03 0.67
N LEU A 55 32.09 19.01 -0.41
CA LEU A 55 31.71 19.65 -1.67
C LEU A 55 30.47 19.02 -2.31
N PRO A 56 30.34 17.69 -2.46
CA PRO A 56 29.15 17.09 -3.07
C PRO A 56 27.89 17.31 -2.24
N ALA A 57 28.00 17.36 -0.91
CA ALA A 57 26.88 17.62 -0.02
C ALA A 57 26.42 19.08 -0.12
N LEU A 58 27.33 20.05 -0.09
CA LEU A 58 26.99 21.46 -0.29
C LEU A 58 26.45 21.73 -1.70
N GLN A 59 26.97 21.05 -2.73
CA GLN A 59 26.43 21.12 -4.10
C GLN A 59 25.01 20.57 -4.19
N ARG A 60 24.70 19.48 -3.48
CA ARG A 60 23.33 18.94 -3.46
C ARG A 60 22.37 19.90 -2.77
N LEU A 61 22.81 20.50 -1.65
CA LEU A 61 22.02 21.50 -0.94
C LEU A 61 21.82 22.77 -1.77
N SER A 62 22.85 23.24 -2.47
CA SER A 62 22.72 24.43 -3.32
C SER A 62 21.72 24.23 -4.46
N GLN A 63 21.71 23.06 -5.08
CA GLN A 63 20.72 22.69 -6.11
C GLN A 63 19.29 22.64 -5.56
N VAL A 64 19.08 21.97 -4.42
CA VAL A 64 17.73 21.80 -3.83
C VAL A 64 17.14 23.12 -3.34
N PHE A 65 17.96 23.98 -2.75
CA PHE A 65 17.52 25.29 -2.24
C PHE A 65 17.64 26.40 -3.28
N ASN A 66 18.09 26.09 -4.50
CA ASN A 66 18.30 27.04 -5.58
C ASN A 66 19.14 28.26 -5.16
N VAL A 67 20.26 28.00 -4.48
CA VAL A 67 21.23 29.02 -4.08
C VAL A 67 22.55 28.85 -4.82
N ASP A 68 23.35 29.91 -4.91
CA ASP A 68 24.67 29.83 -5.54
C ASP A 68 25.58 28.85 -4.77
N SER A 69 26.13 27.88 -5.48
CA SER A 69 26.98 26.84 -4.89
C SER A 69 28.29 27.40 -4.38
N LEU A 70 28.87 28.42 -5.04
CA LEU A 70 30.13 29.02 -4.60
C LEU A 70 29.91 29.88 -3.36
N GLY A 71 28.86 30.71 -3.37
CA GLY A 71 28.42 31.50 -2.23
C GLY A 71 28.14 30.65 -1.00
N LEU A 72 27.41 29.55 -1.14
CA LEU A 72 27.12 28.63 -0.03
C LEU A 72 28.39 28.01 0.56
N GLN A 73 29.39 27.66 -0.26
CA GLN A 73 30.65 27.10 0.21
C GLN A 73 31.48 28.13 1.00
N GLN A 74 31.55 29.36 0.50
CA GLN A 74 32.26 30.45 1.18
C GLN A 74 31.61 30.78 2.52
N GLU A 75 30.28 30.85 2.54
CA GLU A 75 29.50 31.11 3.74
C GLU A 75 29.65 29.99 4.77
N PHE A 76 29.53 28.74 4.32
CA PHE A 76 29.78 27.57 5.17
C PHE A 76 31.17 27.64 5.81
N GLY A 77 32.21 27.96 5.04
CA GLY A 77 33.57 28.08 5.57
C GLY A 77 33.71 29.11 6.69
N LYS A 78 33.06 30.29 6.53
CA LYS A 78 33.06 31.36 7.54
C LYS A 78 32.31 30.94 8.81
N MET A 79 31.10 30.43 8.66
CA MET A 79 30.22 30.13 9.80
C MET A 79 30.63 28.84 10.53
N HIS A 80 31.11 27.83 9.81
CA HIS A 80 31.58 26.58 10.40
C HIS A 80 32.75 26.82 11.35
N ALA A 81 33.68 27.72 11.01
CA ALA A 81 34.79 28.07 11.90
C ALA A 81 34.31 28.69 13.21
N ILE A 82 33.31 29.58 13.14
CA ILE A 82 32.71 30.22 14.33
C ILE A 82 31.94 29.20 15.18
N ALA A 83 31.14 28.33 14.54
CA ALA A 83 30.38 27.28 15.21
C ALA A 83 31.32 26.29 15.92
N LEU A 84 32.36 25.82 15.22
CA LEU A 84 33.34 24.90 15.78
C LEU A 84 34.09 25.52 16.97
N ALA A 85 34.56 26.76 16.85
CA ALA A 85 35.22 27.46 17.95
C ALA A 85 34.30 27.65 19.16
N HIS A 86 33.01 27.94 18.93
CA HIS A 86 32.04 28.06 20.01
C HIS A 86 31.76 26.70 20.68
N HIS A 87 31.58 25.64 19.89
CA HIS A 87 31.43 24.28 20.39
C HIS A 87 32.62 23.85 21.27
N GLU A 88 33.84 24.10 20.82
CA GLU A 88 35.07 23.75 21.55
C GLU A 88 35.25 24.57 22.83
N SER A 89 34.88 25.85 22.83
CA SER A 89 35.05 26.74 23.98
C SER A 89 33.96 26.62 25.04
N SER A 90 32.69 26.44 24.64
CA SER A 90 31.56 26.38 25.58
C SER A 90 31.10 24.95 25.89
N GLY A 91 31.56 23.95 25.14
CA GLY A 91 31.09 22.56 25.25
C GLY A 91 29.61 22.38 24.89
N CYS A 92 28.99 23.38 24.25
CA CYS A 92 27.57 23.34 23.90
C CYS A 92 27.27 22.32 22.79
N GLY A 93 26.02 21.87 22.67
CA GLY A 93 25.63 20.96 21.58
C GLY A 93 25.74 21.60 20.18
N ASN A 94 25.76 20.76 19.14
CA ASN A 94 25.87 21.17 17.73
C ASN A 94 24.89 22.30 17.36
N ARG A 95 23.65 22.20 17.81
CA ARG A 95 22.61 23.23 17.62
C ARG A 95 23.01 24.59 18.17
N ALA A 96 23.43 24.65 19.43
CA ALA A 96 23.77 25.91 20.11
C ALA A 96 24.98 26.59 19.45
N ALA A 97 25.94 25.79 18.98
CA ALA A 97 27.08 26.26 18.20
C ALA A 97 26.68 26.97 16.91
N TRP A 98 25.76 26.40 16.13
CA TRP A 98 25.28 27.03 14.88
C TRP A 98 24.36 28.21 15.11
N GLN A 99 23.53 28.20 16.15
CA GLN A 99 22.74 29.37 16.53
C GLN A 99 23.65 30.56 16.89
N HIS A 100 24.73 30.32 17.64
CA HIS A 100 25.71 31.35 17.96
C HIS A 100 26.48 31.83 16.71
N ALA A 101 26.81 30.95 15.77
CA ALA A 101 27.42 31.37 14.51
C ALA A 101 26.46 32.25 13.67
N PHE A 102 25.18 31.91 13.65
CA PHE A 102 24.14 32.63 12.90
C PHE A 102 23.81 34.01 13.48
N THR A 103 23.89 34.20 14.80
CA THR A 103 23.71 35.54 15.39
C THR A 103 24.84 36.50 15.06
N ARG A 104 26.02 35.98 14.70
CA ARG A 104 27.21 36.78 14.34
C ARG A 104 27.34 37.07 12.85
N VAL A 105 26.75 36.23 12.00
CA VAL A 105 26.84 36.34 10.55
C VAL A 105 25.45 36.08 9.98
N ALA A 106 24.88 37.08 9.29
CA ALA A 106 23.61 36.89 8.58
C ALA A 106 23.77 35.73 7.58
N GLY A 107 23.04 34.64 7.82
CA GLY A 107 23.16 33.42 7.03
C GLY A 107 22.17 33.32 5.88
N SER A 108 22.45 32.47 4.91
CA SER A 108 21.61 32.14 3.77
C SER A 108 20.40 31.31 4.16
N GLN A 109 19.49 31.14 3.19
CA GLN A 109 18.30 30.32 3.33
C GLN A 109 18.61 28.85 3.69
N VAL A 110 19.75 28.29 3.25
CA VAL A 110 20.16 26.90 3.56
C VAL A 110 20.53 26.74 5.03
N LEU A 111 21.31 27.69 5.56
CA LEU A 111 21.73 27.70 6.96
C LEU A 111 20.58 28.09 7.89
N SER A 112 19.73 29.04 7.47
CA SER A 112 18.48 29.36 8.14
C SER A 112 17.56 28.15 8.21
N ALA A 113 17.45 27.38 7.11
CA ALA A 113 16.71 26.13 7.09
C ALA A 113 17.31 25.12 8.07
N TYR A 114 18.63 24.89 8.05
CA TYR A 114 19.30 23.98 8.98
C TYR A 114 19.08 24.35 10.46
N VAL A 115 19.23 25.64 10.79
CA VAL A 115 19.00 26.15 12.15
C VAL A 115 17.52 26.06 12.53
N ALA A 116 16.59 26.44 11.65
CA ALA A 116 15.15 26.33 11.90
C ALA A 116 14.70 24.87 12.07
N PHE A 117 15.25 23.94 11.28
CA PHE A 117 14.97 22.51 11.37
C PHE A 117 15.47 21.89 12.68
N THR A 118 16.59 22.37 13.22
CA THR A 118 17.15 21.90 14.50
C THR A 118 16.62 22.68 15.72
N ALA A 119 15.97 23.85 15.52
CA ALA A 119 15.53 24.75 16.58
C ALA A 119 14.24 24.34 17.32
N SER A 120 13.50 23.35 16.85
CA SER A 120 12.12 23.14 17.30
C SER A 120 11.86 21.72 17.79
N SER A 121 11.89 21.51 19.11
CA SER A 121 11.32 20.31 19.75
C SER A 121 9.79 20.27 19.63
N SER A 122 9.11 21.42 19.61
CA SER A 122 7.64 21.49 19.51
C SER A 122 7.08 21.29 18.09
N GLY A 123 7.85 21.58 17.05
CA GLY A 123 7.47 21.31 15.65
C GLY A 123 7.47 19.83 15.34
N VAL A 124 8.29 19.02 16.01
CA VAL A 124 8.21 17.56 15.96
C VAL A 124 6.87 17.10 16.54
N GLU A 125 6.46 17.61 17.71
CA GLU A 125 5.19 17.28 18.39
C GLU A 125 3.93 17.82 17.69
N GLN A 126 3.97 19.03 17.13
CA GLN A 126 2.88 19.60 16.31
C GLN A 126 2.72 18.85 14.98
N HIS A 127 3.81 18.34 14.40
CA HIS A 127 3.74 17.47 13.23
C HIS A 127 3.24 16.07 13.60
N PHE A 128 3.57 15.52 14.78
CA PHE A 128 2.95 14.29 15.32
C PHE A 128 1.43 14.45 15.51
N SER A 129 0.95 15.60 16.02
CA SER A 129 -0.49 15.86 16.15
C SER A 129 -1.22 15.96 14.79
N LYS A 130 -0.51 16.29 13.70
CA LYS A 130 -1.03 16.21 12.32
C LYS A 130 -0.93 14.79 11.73
N VAL A 131 0.00 13.95 12.20
CA VAL A 131 0.16 12.53 11.79
C VAL A 131 -1.06 11.70 12.16
N ASP A 132 -1.63 11.89 13.36
CA ASP A 132 -2.86 11.18 13.77
C ASP A 132 -4.06 11.50 12.86
N ARG A 133 -4.08 12.69 12.26
CA ARG A 133 -5.15 13.11 11.33
C ARG A 133 -4.90 12.68 9.88
N CYS A 134 -3.65 12.47 9.48
CA CYS A 134 -3.28 12.14 8.09
C CYS A 134 -3.37 10.65 7.73
N HIS A 135 -3.60 9.73 8.67
CA HIS A 135 -3.87 8.32 8.34
C HIS A 135 -5.13 8.11 7.49
N LEU A 136 -6.00 9.14 7.41
CA LEU A 136 -7.19 9.16 6.57
C LEU A 136 -6.94 9.59 5.12
N GLU A 137 -5.79 10.22 4.81
CA GLU A 137 -5.47 10.71 3.47
C GLU A 137 -4.32 9.93 2.84
N ARG A 138 -4.64 8.74 2.32
CA ARG A 138 -3.73 7.87 1.51
C ARG A 138 -3.40 8.46 0.12
N GLY A 139 -3.26 9.79 0.00
CA GLY A 139 -3.18 10.49 -1.28
C GLY A 139 -1.79 10.61 -1.89
N ASN A 140 -0.73 10.88 -1.11
CA ASN A 140 0.59 11.19 -1.68
C ASN A 140 1.73 10.62 -0.83
N GLY A 141 2.47 9.66 -1.41
CA GLY A 141 3.65 9.02 -0.82
C GLY A 141 4.86 9.94 -0.59
N ASN A 142 4.75 11.25 -0.80
CA ASN A 142 5.79 12.24 -0.50
C ASN A 142 5.87 12.59 1.00
N THR A 143 4.78 12.46 1.75
CA THR A 143 4.78 12.90 3.15
C THR A 143 5.44 11.91 4.11
N ASP A 144 5.56 10.64 3.74
CA ASP A 144 6.18 9.62 4.60
C ASP A 144 7.72 9.63 4.53
N SER A 145 8.32 10.03 3.39
CA SER A 145 9.78 10.18 3.27
C SER A 145 10.26 11.33 4.17
N PHE A 146 9.67 12.52 4.02
CA PHE A 146 9.99 13.72 4.79
C PHE A 146 9.91 13.52 6.31
N ARG A 147 9.01 12.67 6.81
CA ARG A 147 8.82 12.39 8.25
C ARG A 147 9.98 11.60 8.87
N ARG A 148 10.54 10.61 8.17
CA ARG A 148 11.68 9.82 8.70
C ARG A 148 13.02 10.55 8.56
N SER A 149 13.09 11.44 7.59
CA SER A 149 14.18 12.37 7.36
C SER A 149 14.47 13.30 8.53
N VAL A 150 13.40 13.77 9.21
CA VAL A 150 13.48 14.62 10.39
C VAL A 150 14.17 13.90 11.56
N ILE A 151 13.93 12.59 11.72
CA ILE A 151 14.54 11.78 12.77
C ILE A 151 16.06 11.66 12.59
N ALA A 152 16.55 11.57 11.35
CA ALA A 152 17.98 11.47 11.07
C ALA A 152 18.75 12.81 11.23
N LEU A 153 18.04 13.94 11.22
CA LEU A 153 18.60 15.29 11.36
C LEU A 153 18.60 15.79 12.80
N ALA A 154 17.63 15.35 13.60
CA ALA A 154 17.47 15.73 15.00
C ALA A 154 18.32 14.87 15.96
N ASP A 155 19.01 13.85 15.46
CA ASP A 155 19.90 13.02 16.27
C ASP A 155 21.24 13.77 16.46
N ASP A 156 21.42 14.35 17.63
CA ASP A 156 22.70 14.90 18.12
C ASP A 156 23.65 13.73 18.37
N GLY A 157 24.12 13.12 17.28
CA GLY A 157 24.86 11.86 17.27
C GLY A 157 25.98 11.82 18.30
N ASN A 158 25.67 11.22 19.45
CA ASN A 158 26.63 10.88 20.48
C ASN A 158 27.09 9.44 20.22
N GLU A 159 28.38 9.14 20.37
CA GLU A 159 28.95 7.80 20.06
C GLU A 159 28.22 6.67 20.80
N ALA A 160 27.74 6.96 22.02
CA ALA A 160 26.92 6.04 22.82
C ALA A 160 25.53 5.77 22.19
N SER A 161 24.93 6.74 21.49
CA SER A 161 23.64 6.60 20.80
C SER A 161 23.78 5.68 19.57
N ASP A 162 24.84 5.86 18.79
CA ASP A 162 25.10 5.06 17.58
C ASP A 162 25.32 3.58 17.90
N GLN A 163 26.04 3.27 18.98
CA GLN A 163 26.28 1.90 19.43
C GLN A 163 24.96 1.23 19.89
N THR A 164 24.15 1.97 20.64
CA THR A 164 22.83 1.54 21.10
C THR A 164 21.85 1.33 19.94
N LEU A 165 21.91 2.18 18.91
CA LEU A 165 21.13 2.05 17.66
C LEU A 165 21.55 0.81 16.88
N VAL A 166 22.85 0.56 16.73
CA VAL A 166 23.37 -0.64 16.05
C VAL A 166 22.99 -1.90 16.81
N GLU A 167 23.07 -1.90 18.15
CA GLU A 167 22.65 -3.02 18.98
C GLU A 167 21.13 -3.26 18.92
N SER A 168 20.34 -2.20 18.94
CA SER A 168 18.87 -2.27 18.79
C SER A 168 18.48 -2.79 17.40
N ALA A 169 19.14 -2.32 16.34
CA ALA A 169 18.93 -2.81 14.98
C ALA A 169 19.35 -4.28 14.83
N ARG A 170 20.47 -4.69 15.44
CA ARG A 170 20.89 -6.10 15.52
C ARG A 170 19.85 -6.95 16.25
N ARG A 171 19.30 -6.45 17.37
CA ARG A 171 18.27 -7.13 18.14
C ARG A 171 16.99 -7.30 17.32
N ILE A 172 16.47 -6.23 16.72
CA ILE A 172 15.26 -6.27 15.87
C ILE A 172 15.48 -7.19 14.66
N TYR A 173 16.68 -7.17 14.05
CA TYR A 173 17.01 -8.05 12.94
C TYR A 173 17.09 -9.53 13.39
N ALA A 174 17.62 -9.80 14.58
CA ALA A 174 17.66 -11.13 15.18
C ALA A 174 16.25 -11.64 15.51
N GLU A 175 15.37 -10.78 16.05
CA GLU A 175 13.96 -11.07 16.31
C GLU A 175 13.17 -11.32 15.02
N GLY A 176 13.42 -10.51 13.97
CA GLY A 176 12.75 -10.64 12.67
C GLY A 176 13.11 -11.93 11.91
N ARG A 177 14.30 -12.49 12.12
CA ARG A 177 14.72 -13.78 11.54
C ARG A 177 14.06 -14.99 12.18
N GLN A 178 13.41 -14.86 13.35
CA GLN A 178 12.68 -15.98 13.96
C GLN A 178 11.33 -16.28 13.27
N ARG A 179 10.92 -15.53 12.25
CA ARG A 179 9.66 -15.76 11.52
C ARG A 179 9.76 -16.66 10.28
N VAL A 180 10.89 -17.33 10.04
CA VAL A 180 11.00 -18.39 9.03
C VAL A 180 11.51 -19.65 9.70
N SER A 181 10.73 -20.73 9.59
CA SER A 181 10.88 -22.03 10.25
C SER A 181 10.62 -22.01 11.77
N GLN A 182 9.37 -22.28 12.18
CA GLN A 182 9.16 -22.87 13.49
C GLN A 182 10.01 -24.16 13.56
N PRO A 183 10.93 -24.32 14.53
CA PRO A 183 11.60 -25.59 14.72
C PRO A 183 10.51 -26.64 15.02
N ARG A 184 10.56 -27.76 14.29
CA ARG A 184 9.68 -28.92 14.52
C ARG A 184 9.63 -29.22 16.02
N LYS A 185 8.42 -29.29 16.59
CA LYS A 185 8.22 -29.77 17.97
C LYS A 185 9.03 -31.06 18.15
N LYS A 186 9.94 -31.05 19.12
CA LYS A 186 10.75 -32.20 19.52
C LYS A 186 9.78 -33.36 19.79
N ARG A 187 9.94 -34.49 19.08
CA ARG A 187 9.15 -35.71 19.29
C ARG A 187 9.30 -36.15 20.75
N ARG A 188 8.23 -36.71 21.33
CA ARG A 188 8.12 -37.16 22.73
C ARG A 188 9.01 -38.37 23.08
N ASP A 189 9.95 -38.74 22.22
CA ASP A 189 10.71 -39.99 22.28
C ASP A 189 12.23 -39.70 22.46
N ALA A 190 12.58 -38.62 23.16
CA ALA A 190 13.97 -38.41 23.59
C ALA A 190 14.16 -39.15 24.93
N GLY A 191 14.83 -40.30 24.85
CA GLY A 191 15.01 -41.25 25.94
C GLY A 191 15.62 -40.68 27.23
N VAL A 192 15.08 -41.22 28.33
CA VAL A 192 15.65 -41.56 29.65
C VAL A 192 16.71 -40.62 30.24
N GLN A 193 16.35 -40.00 31.38
CA GLN A 193 17.28 -39.38 32.31
C GLN A 193 18.27 -40.42 32.84
N ARG A 194 19.57 -40.13 32.80
CA ARG A 194 20.53 -40.94 33.54
C ARG A 194 20.43 -40.64 35.03
N ASP A 195 20.37 -41.72 35.78
CA ASP A 195 20.34 -41.80 37.22
C ASP A 195 21.58 -41.18 37.89
N VAL A 196 21.36 -40.81 39.15
CA VAL A 196 22.22 -40.06 40.07
C VAL A 196 23.49 -40.83 40.49
N GLU A 197 23.84 -41.92 39.83
CA GLU A 197 24.98 -42.75 40.21
C GLU A 197 25.85 -43.10 39.01
N ASP A 198 26.66 -42.13 38.55
CA ASP A 198 27.83 -42.46 37.74
C ASP A 198 29.13 -41.94 38.37
N LYS A 199 29.88 -42.95 38.83
CA LYS A 199 31.13 -42.96 39.57
C LYS A 199 32.28 -42.38 38.72
N SER A 200 32.29 -41.08 38.49
CA SER A 200 33.51 -40.38 38.05
C SER A 200 34.05 -39.55 39.21
N GLY A 201 35.23 -39.93 39.70
CA GLY A 201 35.90 -39.39 40.89
C GLY A 201 36.36 -37.93 40.76
N VAL A 202 35.44 -37.02 40.46
CA VAL A 202 35.64 -35.58 40.39
C VAL A 202 35.06 -34.98 41.66
N LYS A 203 35.91 -34.85 42.69
CA LYS A 203 35.46 -34.46 44.05
C LYS A 203 35.23 -32.96 44.22
N THR A 204 35.51 -32.12 43.22
CA THR A 204 35.24 -30.67 43.28
C THR A 204 34.87 -30.08 41.92
N GLU A 205 34.05 -29.04 41.92
CA GLU A 205 33.64 -28.29 40.72
C GLU A 205 34.85 -27.71 39.94
N ALA A 206 35.93 -27.40 40.65
CA ALA A 206 37.19 -26.95 40.07
C ALA A 206 37.89 -28.03 39.21
N ASP A 207 37.75 -29.31 39.57
CA ASP A 207 38.30 -30.42 38.79
C ASP A 207 37.45 -30.70 37.54
N TRP A 208 36.13 -30.52 37.66
CA TRP A 208 35.22 -30.61 36.52
C TRP A 208 35.50 -29.50 35.49
N LEU A 209 35.70 -28.26 35.94
CA LEU A 209 36.07 -27.14 35.05
C LEU A 209 37.44 -27.33 34.40
N ARG A 210 38.40 -27.95 35.09
CA ARG A 210 39.73 -28.26 34.52
C ARG A 210 39.65 -29.37 33.47
N LYS A 211 38.88 -30.43 33.72
CA LYS A 211 38.63 -31.49 32.73
C LYS A 211 37.96 -30.93 31.49
N ARG A 212 36.94 -30.09 31.67
CA ARG A 212 36.17 -29.50 30.57
C ARG A 212 36.98 -28.51 29.71
N ARG A 213 37.93 -27.78 30.29
CA ARG A 213 38.87 -26.95 29.50
C ARG A 213 39.81 -27.80 28.67
N ARG A 214 40.31 -28.90 29.23
CA ARG A 214 41.21 -29.82 28.53
C ARG A 214 40.51 -30.49 27.33
N GLU A 215 39.27 -30.95 27.54
CA GLU A 215 38.44 -31.52 26.46
C GLU A 215 38.11 -30.47 25.38
N LEU A 216 37.90 -29.21 25.77
CA LEU A 216 37.69 -28.12 24.82
C LEU A 216 38.95 -27.81 24.01
N ASP A 217 40.12 -27.79 24.65
CA ASP A 217 41.39 -27.56 23.98
C ASP A 217 41.72 -28.71 23.01
N GLU A 218 41.48 -29.97 23.40
CA GLU A 218 41.59 -31.14 22.53
C GLU A 218 40.66 -31.05 21.30
N ALA A 219 39.40 -30.65 21.52
CA ALA A 219 38.43 -30.44 20.42
C ALA A 219 38.82 -29.28 19.48
N ILE A 220 39.49 -28.24 19.99
CA ILE A 220 40.00 -27.12 19.18
C ILE A 220 41.19 -27.59 18.33
N THR A 221 42.04 -28.50 18.82
CA THR A 221 43.10 -29.11 18.02
C THR A 221 42.58 -30.09 16.96
N GLU A 222 41.49 -30.82 17.23
CA GLU A 222 40.90 -31.76 16.26
C GLU A 222 40.02 -31.09 15.20
N THR A 223 39.56 -29.86 15.44
CA THR A 223 38.74 -29.10 14.47
C THR A 223 39.43 -27.78 14.10
N PRO A 224 40.17 -27.71 12.97
CA PRO A 224 40.77 -26.44 12.56
C PRO A 224 39.66 -25.40 12.31
N PRO A 225 39.89 -24.11 12.65
CA PRO A 225 38.85 -23.09 12.62
C PRO A 225 38.28 -22.97 11.20
N PRO A 226 36.94 -22.80 11.06
CA PRO A 226 36.32 -22.76 9.76
C PRO A 226 36.90 -21.59 8.95
N LYS A 227 37.41 -21.91 7.75
CA LYS A 227 37.79 -20.92 6.73
C LYS A 227 36.67 -19.89 6.63
N ARG A 228 37.03 -18.59 6.67
CA ARG A 228 36.14 -17.42 6.55
C ARG A 228 34.89 -17.76 5.75
N ALA A 229 33.73 -17.67 6.40
CA ALA A 229 32.43 -18.04 5.85
C ALA A 229 32.33 -17.65 4.37
N ALA A 230 32.11 -18.66 3.53
CA ALA A 230 31.82 -18.49 2.12
C ALA A 230 30.77 -17.40 1.94
N THR A 231 30.95 -16.57 0.91
CA THR A 231 29.95 -15.61 0.42
C THR A 231 28.60 -16.30 0.37
N MET A 232 27.67 -15.95 1.28
CA MET A 232 26.29 -16.43 1.18
C MET A 232 25.74 -16.01 -0.18
N ASP A 233 25.48 -16.99 -1.04
CA ASP A 233 24.78 -16.77 -2.29
C ASP A 233 23.34 -16.35 -2.00
N PHE A 234 22.81 -15.46 -2.85
CA PHE A 234 21.44 -14.97 -2.69
C PHE A 234 20.47 -16.12 -2.93
N THR A 235 19.44 -16.22 -2.09
CA THR A 235 18.33 -17.11 -2.41
C THR A 235 17.53 -16.57 -3.60
N PRO A 236 16.81 -17.40 -4.37
CA PRO A 236 15.95 -16.94 -5.46
C PRO A 236 14.86 -15.94 -5.05
N ALA A 237 14.50 -15.90 -3.75
CA ALA A 237 13.62 -14.87 -3.20
C ALA A 237 14.35 -13.52 -3.06
N MET A 238 15.58 -13.53 -2.57
CA MET A 238 16.42 -12.32 -2.44
C MET A 238 16.80 -11.72 -3.80
N GLU A 239 17.00 -12.55 -4.82
CA GLU A 239 17.25 -12.07 -6.18
C GLU A 239 16.04 -11.38 -6.80
N ARG A 240 14.84 -11.96 -6.61
CA ARG A 240 13.58 -11.32 -7.04
C ARG A 240 13.35 -9.99 -6.33
N GLU A 241 13.60 -9.95 -5.03
CA GLU A 241 13.51 -8.73 -4.24
C GLU A 241 14.54 -7.69 -4.69
N ALA A 242 15.79 -8.08 -4.92
CA ALA A 242 16.83 -7.20 -5.45
C ALA A 242 16.46 -6.62 -6.82
N LYS A 243 15.84 -7.42 -7.70
CA LYS A 243 15.34 -6.95 -9.01
C LYS A 243 14.17 -5.98 -8.85
N HIS A 244 13.24 -6.27 -7.93
CA HIS A 244 12.13 -5.36 -7.62
C HIS A 244 12.65 -4.01 -7.10
N LEU A 245 13.52 -4.04 -6.09
CA LEU A 245 14.13 -2.85 -5.50
C LEU A 245 14.94 -2.05 -6.53
N LYS A 246 15.64 -2.71 -7.46
CA LYS A 246 16.32 -2.03 -8.55
C LYS A 246 15.34 -1.26 -9.45
N GLY A 247 14.19 -1.86 -9.78
CA GLY A 247 13.14 -1.18 -10.53
C GLY A 247 12.51 -0.01 -9.78
N VAL A 248 12.28 -0.16 -8.47
CA VAL A 248 11.80 0.94 -7.61
C VAL A 248 12.83 2.07 -7.54
N LEU A 249 14.11 1.76 -7.33
CA LEU A 249 15.20 2.74 -7.31
C LEU A 249 15.28 3.52 -8.61
N GLU A 250 15.22 2.84 -9.74
CA GLU A 250 15.29 3.49 -11.05
C GLU A 250 14.10 4.43 -11.26
N LYS A 251 12.89 4.00 -10.87
CA LYS A 251 11.70 4.86 -10.87
C LYS A 251 11.88 6.10 -9.98
N ARG A 252 12.33 5.91 -8.74
CA ARG A 252 12.57 7.00 -7.79
C ARG A 252 13.68 7.95 -8.26
N ARG A 253 14.71 7.43 -8.90
CA ARG A 253 15.78 8.23 -9.50
C ARG A 253 15.25 9.10 -10.65
N MET A 254 14.38 8.56 -11.50
CA MET A 254 13.72 9.36 -12.54
C MET A 254 12.81 10.44 -11.94
N GLU A 255 12.08 10.13 -10.86
CA GLU A 255 11.30 11.13 -10.08
C GLU A 255 12.20 12.24 -9.52
N ALA A 256 13.28 11.89 -8.83
CA ALA A 256 14.23 12.84 -8.26
C ALA A 256 14.94 13.68 -9.33
N GLN A 257 15.25 13.09 -10.49
CA GLN A 257 15.81 13.80 -11.63
C GLN A 257 14.84 14.83 -12.19
N ALA A 258 13.57 14.46 -12.36
CA ALA A 258 12.53 15.37 -12.83
C ALA A 258 12.31 16.55 -11.87
N ASN A 259 12.52 16.34 -10.58
CA ASN A 259 12.40 17.36 -9.53
C ASN A 259 13.69 18.20 -9.33
N GLY A 260 14.78 17.90 -10.04
CA GLY A 260 16.04 18.64 -9.93
C GLY A 260 16.89 18.31 -8.70
N SER A 261 16.56 17.26 -7.94
CA SER A 261 17.24 16.92 -6.67
C SER A 261 18.50 16.06 -6.82
N LEU A 262 18.86 15.69 -8.06
CA LEU A 262 20.03 14.85 -8.36
C LEU A 262 21.20 15.67 -8.91
N LEU A 263 22.40 15.34 -8.43
CA LEU A 263 23.66 15.87 -8.98
C LEU A 263 23.84 15.41 -10.44
N GLU A 264 24.62 16.14 -11.24
CA GLU A 264 24.88 15.77 -12.65
C GLU A 264 25.44 14.34 -12.81
N SER A 265 26.32 13.92 -11.91
CA SER A 265 26.88 12.57 -11.89
C SER A 265 25.86 11.48 -11.56
N GLU A 266 24.71 11.85 -11.02
CA GLU A 266 23.62 10.98 -10.62
C GLU A 266 22.45 11.01 -11.60
N LYS A 267 22.51 11.86 -12.64
CA LYS A 267 21.46 11.87 -13.66
C LYS A 267 21.53 10.61 -14.52
N THR A 268 20.35 10.12 -14.87
CA THR A 268 20.16 9.13 -15.94
C THR A 268 19.92 9.85 -17.27
N SER A 269 19.95 9.11 -18.38
CA SER A 269 19.67 9.68 -19.71
C SER A 269 18.34 10.43 -19.72
N ALA A 270 18.35 11.67 -20.21
CA ALA A 270 17.15 12.51 -20.31
C ALA A 270 16.01 11.83 -21.09
N LYS A 271 16.36 11.02 -22.10
CA LYS A 271 15.42 10.22 -22.89
C LYS A 271 14.61 9.23 -22.03
N ASN A 272 15.23 8.65 -21.00
CA ASN A 272 14.55 7.71 -20.11
C ASN A 272 13.55 8.42 -19.19
N VAL A 273 13.92 9.59 -18.68
CA VAL A 273 13.04 10.42 -17.84
C VAL A 273 11.83 10.88 -18.64
N GLU A 274 12.03 11.34 -19.87
CA GLU A 274 10.94 11.78 -20.75
C GLU A 274 9.99 10.62 -21.11
N ALA A 275 10.54 9.44 -21.45
CA ALA A 275 9.74 8.25 -21.72
C ALA A 275 8.90 7.84 -20.49
N TRP A 276 9.48 7.91 -19.29
CA TRP A 276 8.78 7.65 -18.05
C TRP A 276 7.67 8.67 -17.76
N GLN A 277 7.93 9.97 -17.96
CA GLN A 277 6.92 11.02 -17.82
C GLN A 277 5.77 10.86 -18.81
N ASN A 278 6.07 10.50 -20.07
CA ASN A 278 5.06 10.22 -21.09
C ASN A 278 4.19 9.02 -20.70
N ARG A 279 4.80 7.96 -20.16
CA ARG A 279 4.05 6.81 -19.65
C ARG A 279 3.12 7.20 -18.51
N LEU A 280 3.58 8.00 -17.55
CA LEU A 280 2.73 8.50 -16.47
C LEU A 280 1.57 9.34 -17.00
N ARG A 281 1.82 10.25 -17.95
CA ARG A 281 0.77 11.05 -18.60
C ARG A 281 -0.28 10.17 -19.28
N GLN A 282 0.13 9.09 -19.96
CA GLN A 282 -0.80 8.14 -20.57
C GLN A 282 -1.62 7.36 -19.53
N GLU A 283 -0.98 6.88 -18.46
CA GLU A 283 -1.67 6.17 -17.38
C GLU A 283 -2.68 7.10 -16.67
N ASP A 284 -2.32 8.36 -16.46
CA ASP A 284 -3.21 9.34 -15.85
C ASP A 284 -4.36 9.75 -16.78
N ALA A 285 -4.08 9.98 -18.07
CA ALA A 285 -5.13 10.23 -19.07
C ALA A 285 -6.14 9.08 -19.15
N LYS A 286 -5.67 7.82 -19.07
CA LYS A 286 -6.56 6.65 -18.99
C LYS A 286 -7.40 6.65 -17.72
N ARG A 287 -6.80 7.01 -16.58
CA ARG A 287 -7.50 7.09 -15.28
C ARG A 287 -8.56 8.18 -15.30
N ILE A 288 -8.22 9.38 -15.77
CA ILE A 288 -9.13 10.51 -15.92
C ILE A 288 -10.26 10.15 -16.88
N GLY A 289 -9.94 9.63 -18.07
CA GLY A 289 -10.96 9.19 -19.04
C GLY A 289 -11.93 8.17 -18.44
N ALA A 290 -11.43 7.16 -17.73
CA ALA A 290 -12.28 6.18 -17.05
C ALA A 290 -13.15 6.78 -15.93
N GLN A 291 -12.69 7.84 -15.25
CA GLN A 291 -13.49 8.56 -14.27
C GLN A 291 -14.54 9.45 -14.93
N THR A 292 -14.19 10.15 -16.00
CA THR A 292 -15.10 10.99 -16.77
C THR A 292 -16.23 10.17 -17.37
N THR A 293 -15.94 9.05 -18.03
CA THR A 293 -16.97 8.15 -18.58
C THR A 293 -17.88 7.61 -17.48
N LYS A 294 -17.35 7.31 -16.29
CA LYS A 294 -18.17 6.91 -15.14
C LYS A 294 -19.09 8.05 -14.68
N LYS A 295 -18.60 9.27 -14.64
CA LYS A 295 -19.39 10.44 -14.25
C LYS A 295 -20.51 10.69 -15.26
N GLU A 296 -20.19 10.76 -16.55
CA GLU A 296 -21.16 10.90 -17.64
C GLU A 296 -22.20 9.78 -17.63
N PHE A 297 -21.77 8.54 -17.35
CA PHE A 297 -22.65 7.37 -17.19
C PHE A 297 -23.70 7.59 -16.09
N TRP A 298 -23.30 8.13 -14.93
CA TRP A 298 -24.24 8.39 -13.83
C TRP A 298 -25.09 9.65 -14.08
N ASP A 299 -24.53 10.68 -14.71
CA ASP A 299 -25.26 11.90 -15.08
C ASP A 299 -26.39 11.58 -16.07
N MET A 300 -26.13 10.71 -17.07
CA MET A 300 -27.16 10.22 -18.00
C MET A 300 -28.27 9.44 -17.29
N ALA A 301 -27.93 8.54 -16.36
CA ALA A 301 -28.91 7.77 -15.60
C ALA A 301 -29.76 8.66 -14.67
N GLY A 302 -29.25 9.84 -14.28
CA GLY A 302 -29.95 10.81 -13.43
C GLY A 302 -30.79 11.85 -14.18
N GLN A 303 -30.78 11.83 -15.53
CA GLN A 303 -31.54 12.77 -16.34
C GLN A 303 -33.05 12.60 -16.14
N LYS A 304 -33.75 13.74 -16.16
CA LYS A 304 -35.21 13.76 -16.19
C LYS A 304 -35.71 13.24 -17.54
N LYS A 305 -36.64 12.29 -17.53
CA LYS A 305 -37.29 11.74 -18.73
C LYS A 305 -38.79 12.05 -18.69
N PRO A 306 -39.41 12.34 -19.84
CA PRO A 306 -40.85 12.56 -19.90
C PRO A 306 -41.60 11.26 -19.56
N ARG A 307 -42.84 11.38 -19.07
CA ARG A 307 -43.67 10.24 -18.67
C ARG A 307 -43.82 9.21 -19.79
N ASP A 308 -44.07 9.66 -21.02
CA ASP A 308 -44.19 8.83 -22.23
C ASP A 308 -43.00 7.89 -22.44
N HIS A 309 -41.81 8.27 -21.96
CA HIS A 309 -40.63 7.41 -22.01
C HIS A 309 -40.86 6.13 -21.21
N PHE A 310 -41.40 6.25 -19.99
CA PHE A 310 -41.65 5.13 -19.09
C PHE A 310 -42.85 4.28 -19.54
N GLU A 311 -43.88 4.91 -20.10
CA GLU A 311 -45.04 4.20 -20.68
C GLU A 311 -44.61 3.31 -21.85
N LYS A 312 -43.73 3.82 -22.72
CA LYS A 312 -43.12 3.03 -23.81
C LYS A 312 -42.29 1.85 -23.32
N MET A 313 -41.78 1.88 -22.08
CA MET A 313 -41.06 0.73 -21.51
C MET A 313 -42.00 -0.38 -21.06
N LEU A 314 -43.26 -0.08 -20.75
CA LEU A 314 -44.30 -1.06 -20.39
C LEU A 314 -44.97 -1.66 -21.64
N ALA A 315 -45.16 -0.85 -22.67
CA ALA A 315 -45.86 -1.23 -23.89
C ALA A 315 -45.27 -2.49 -24.55
N GLY A 316 -46.11 -3.51 -24.78
CA GLY A 316 -45.75 -4.76 -25.42
C GLY A 316 -44.85 -5.68 -24.60
N LYS A 317 -44.65 -5.41 -23.30
CA LYS A 317 -43.79 -6.23 -22.41
C LYS A 317 -44.61 -7.07 -21.45
N THR A 318 -44.01 -8.17 -20.99
CA THR A 318 -44.52 -8.95 -19.86
C THR A 318 -44.05 -8.30 -18.55
N VAL A 319 -45.00 -7.89 -17.73
CA VAL A 319 -44.76 -7.14 -16.49
C VAL A 319 -44.91 -8.06 -15.29
N TRP A 320 -43.91 -8.04 -14.41
CA TRP A 320 -43.95 -8.73 -13.13
C TRP A 320 -44.52 -7.84 -12.03
N LEU A 321 -45.43 -8.41 -11.24
CA LEU A 321 -45.97 -7.81 -10.01
C LEU A 321 -45.71 -8.74 -8.82
N GLY A 322 -45.02 -8.25 -7.79
CA GLY A 322 -44.72 -9.02 -6.58
C GLY A 322 -45.94 -9.36 -5.72
N ARG A 323 -47.02 -8.58 -5.85
CA ARG A 323 -48.32 -8.86 -5.24
C ARG A 323 -49.41 -8.67 -6.29
N GLU A 324 -50.27 -9.68 -6.45
CA GLU A 324 -51.44 -9.56 -7.30
C GLU A 324 -52.49 -8.66 -6.63
N VAL A 325 -52.51 -7.41 -7.06
CA VAL A 325 -53.61 -6.48 -6.78
C VAL A 325 -54.34 -6.29 -8.12
N GLN A 326 -55.62 -6.67 -8.19
CA GLN A 326 -56.40 -6.63 -9.44
C GLN A 326 -56.35 -5.25 -10.11
N ASN A 327 -56.38 -4.17 -9.32
CA ASN A 327 -56.29 -2.80 -9.80
C ASN A 327 -54.95 -2.50 -10.52
N LEU A 328 -53.84 -3.00 -10.00
CA LEU A 328 -52.52 -2.81 -10.62
C LEU A 328 -52.39 -3.60 -11.92
N ARG A 329 -52.96 -4.81 -11.95
CA ARG A 329 -52.98 -5.66 -13.15
C ARG A 329 -53.73 -4.97 -14.29
N GLN A 330 -54.92 -4.45 -14.03
CA GLN A 330 -55.69 -3.73 -15.04
C GLN A 330 -54.98 -2.45 -15.49
N ALA A 331 -54.37 -1.70 -14.55
CA ALA A 331 -53.58 -0.53 -14.88
C ALA A 331 -52.44 -0.88 -15.84
N CYS A 332 -51.65 -1.92 -15.57
CA CYS A 332 -50.56 -2.34 -16.47
C CYS A 332 -51.05 -2.61 -17.91
N LEU A 333 -52.19 -3.30 -18.05
CA LEU A 333 -52.79 -3.59 -19.35
C LEU A 333 -53.27 -2.32 -20.05
N ASN A 334 -53.85 -1.37 -19.31
CA ASN A 334 -54.27 -0.07 -19.85
C ASN A 334 -53.07 0.78 -20.34
N TYR A 335 -51.90 0.62 -19.71
CA TYR A 335 -50.62 1.20 -20.17
C TYR A 335 -49.93 0.38 -21.28
N GLY A 336 -50.63 -0.60 -21.86
CA GLY A 336 -50.17 -1.35 -23.03
C GLY A 336 -49.27 -2.55 -22.74
N ALA A 337 -49.17 -3.02 -21.50
CA ALA A 337 -48.46 -4.27 -21.20
C ALA A 337 -49.07 -5.45 -21.97
N HIS A 338 -48.23 -6.34 -22.49
CA HIS A 338 -48.69 -7.53 -23.22
C HIS A 338 -49.32 -8.56 -22.26
N ALA A 339 -48.68 -8.76 -21.11
CA ALA A 339 -49.13 -9.70 -20.09
C ALA A 339 -48.64 -9.24 -18.71
N VAL A 340 -49.33 -9.71 -17.67
CA VAL A 340 -48.95 -9.50 -16.27
C VAL A 340 -48.78 -10.86 -15.62
N THR A 341 -47.65 -11.07 -14.95
CA THR A 341 -47.27 -12.37 -14.38
C THR A 341 -46.72 -12.22 -12.96
N SER A 342 -46.85 -13.27 -12.16
CA SER A 342 -46.16 -13.42 -10.87
C SER A 342 -44.82 -14.17 -11.01
N ASP A 343 -44.56 -14.78 -12.17
CA ASP A 343 -43.31 -15.47 -12.45
C ASP A 343 -42.23 -14.48 -12.91
N LEU A 344 -41.13 -14.44 -12.15
CA LEU A 344 -39.97 -13.60 -12.46
C LEU A 344 -39.28 -14.01 -13.78
N SER A 345 -39.33 -15.30 -14.14
CA SER A 345 -38.58 -15.80 -15.31
C SER A 345 -39.20 -15.41 -16.64
N ALA A 346 -40.52 -15.22 -16.67
CA ALA A 346 -41.28 -14.84 -17.85
C ALA A 346 -41.34 -13.31 -18.08
N ALA A 347 -40.86 -12.50 -17.13
CA ALA A 347 -41.03 -11.05 -17.17
C ALA A 347 -39.84 -10.31 -17.78
N ASN A 348 -40.12 -9.17 -18.42
CA ASN A 348 -39.11 -8.26 -18.94
C ASN A 348 -39.08 -6.93 -18.19
N VAL A 349 -40.19 -6.59 -17.53
CA VAL A 349 -40.35 -5.38 -16.74
C VAL A 349 -40.79 -5.77 -15.34
N PHE A 350 -40.17 -5.18 -14.32
CA PHE A 350 -40.42 -5.48 -12.92
C PHE A 350 -40.92 -4.22 -12.24
N LEU A 351 -42.20 -4.22 -11.86
CA LEU A 351 -42.80 -3.11 -11.13
C LEU A 351 -42.56 -3.27 -9.64
N VAL A 352 -41.84 -2.31 -9.07
CA VAL A 352 -41.41 -2.35 -7.66
C VAL A 352 -41.85 -1.11 -6.90
N ASP A 353 -41.99 -1.25 -5.58
CA ASP A 353 -42.15 -0.12 -4.67
C ASP A 353 -40.93 0.80 -4.77
N SER A 354 -41.17 2.11 -4.83
CA SER A 354 -40.10 3.11 -4.92
C SER A 354 -39.26 3.24 -3.66
N VAL A 355 -39.82 2.91 -2.50
CA VAL A 355 -39.16 3.04 -1.20
C VAL A 355 -38.38 1.78 -0.84
N ASN A 356 -38.95 0.60 -1.13
CA ASN A 356 -38.32 -0.67 -0.80
C ASN A 356 -38.45 -1.69 -1.95
N PRO A 357 -37.66 -1.52 -3.02
CA PRO A 357 -37.75 -2.38 -4.18
C PRO A 357 -37.41 -3.82 -3.81
N GLU A 358 -38.28 -4.76 -4.17
CA GLU A 358 -38.09 -6.17 -3.83
C GLU A 358 -36.77 -6.72 -4.38
N LYS A 359 -35.94 -7.28 -3.48
CA LYS A 359 -34.60 -7.80 -3.85
C LYS A 359 -34.67 -8.83 -4.97
N LYS A 360 -35.72 -9.66 -5.03
CA LYS A 360 -35.91 -10.68 -6.08
C LYS A 360 -36.06 -10.07 -7.47
N ALA A 361 -36.83 -8.98 -7.59
CA ALA A 361 -36.98 -8.23 -8.84
C ALA A 361 -35.66 -7.59 -9.29
N GLN A 362 -34.87 -7.05 -8.35
CA GLN A 362 -33.54 -6.50 -8.65
C GLN A 362 -32.59 -7.59 -9.19
N TRP A 363 -32.60 -8.77 -8.56
CA TRP A 363 -31.82 -9.92 -9.03
C TRP A 363 -32.27 -10.38 -10.42
N ALA A 364 -33.59 -10.50 -10.65
CA ALA A 364 -34.13 -10.87 -11.95
C ALA A 364 -33.74 -9.87 -13.04
N ALA A 365 -34.00 -8.59 -12.83
CA ALA A 365 -33.65 -7.54 -13.78
C ALA A 365 -32.14 -7.52 -14.09
N SER A 366 -31.28 -7.59 -13.06
CA SER A 366 -29.83 -7.49 -13.24
C SER A 366 -29.17 -8.74 -13.85
N LEU A 367 -29.74 -9.94 -13.64
CA LEU A 367 -29.20 -11.19 -14.15
C LEU A 367 -29.81 -11.59 -15.50
N GLN A 368 -31.14 -11.60 -15.62
CA GLN A 368 -31.84 -11.98 -16.85
C GLN A 368 -31.83 -10.86 -17.90
N GLY A 369 -31.61 -9.62 -17.45
CA GLY A 369 -31.84 -8.42 -18.23
C GLY A 369 -33.30 -8.00 -18.17
N GLY A 370 -33.56 -6.70 -18.22
CA GLY A 370 -34.91 -6.16 -18.11
C GLY A 370 -34.93 -4.78 -17.48
N THR A 371 -36.14 -4.25 -17.29
CA THR A 371 -36.35 -2.92 -16.73
C THR A 371 -37.01 -3.01 -15.36
N LEU A 372 -36.42 -2.38 -14.36
CA LEU A 372 -37.03 -2.20 -13.06
C LEU A 372 -37.63 -0.80 -13.00
N ILE A 373 -38.95 -0.70 -12.82
CA ILE A 373 -39.72 0.54 -12.86
C ILE A 373 -40.49 0.72 -11.56
N SER A 374 -40.59 1.94 -11.05
CA SER A 374 -41.43 2.24 -9.89
C SER A 374 -42.91 2.05 -10.19
N GLN A 375 -43.66 1.46 -9.25
CA GLN A 375 -45.12 1.29 -9.37
C GLN A 375 -45.88 2.60 -9.57
N THR A 376 -45.31 3.70 -9.08
CA THR A 376 -45.82 5.08 -9.27
C THR A 376 -45.98 5.48 -10.74
N VAL A 377 -45.35 4.77 -11.69
CA VAL A 377 -45.58 4.98 -13.13
C VAL A 377 -47.04 4.80 -13.53
N LEU A 378 -47.82 4.02 -12.76
CA LEU A 378 -49.23 3.75 -13.05
C LEU A 378 -50.15 4.88 -12.55
N GLU A 379 -49.66 5.75 -11.68
CA GLU A 379 -50.41 6.85 -11.07
C GLU A 379 -50.29 8.12 -11.93
N PRO A 380 -51.41 8.77 -12.36
CA PRO A 380 -51.38 9.87 -13.34
C PRO A 380 -50.53 11.09 -12.95
N GLN A 381 -50.36 11.37 -11.65
CA GLN A 381 -49.67 12.56 -11.12
C GLN A 381 -48.58 12.22 -10.10
N ALA A 382 -48.08 10.98 -10.10
CA ALA A 382 -47.10 10.55 -9.13
C ALA A 382 -45.76 11.30 -9.33
N PRO A 383 -45.23 11.96 -8.28
CA PRO A 383 -43.86 12.44 -8.32
C PRO A 383 -42.87 11.28 -8.20
N GLY A 384 -41.74 11.38 -8.90
CA GLY A 384 -40.58 10.51 -8.68
C GLY A 384 -40.67 9.12 -9.31
N ILE A 385 -41.15 9.03 -10.56
CA ILE A 385 -41.02 7.80 -11.35
C ILE A 385 -39.53 7.54 -11.59
N PHE A 386 -39.10 6.28 -11.47
CA PHE A 386 -37.78 5.88 -11.96
C PHE A 386 -37.84 4.60 -12.76
N ALA A 387 -36.92 4.47 -13.69
CA ALA A 387 -36.65 3.23 -14.39
C ALA A 387 -35.15 2.95 -14.46
N LEU A 388 -34.77 1.71 -14.16
CA LEU A 388 -33.42 1.20 -14.28
C LEU A 388 -33.45 0.03 -15.27
N HIS A 389 -32.81 0.22 -16.42
CA HIS A 389 -32.71 -0.82 -17.43
C HIS A 389 -31.37 -1.56 -17.30
N PHE A 390 -31.41 -2.90 -17.34
CA PHE A 390 -30.24 -3.74 -17.21
C PHE A 390 -30.09 -4.65 -18.43
N ARG A 391 -28.83 -4.78 -18.90
CA ARG A 391 -28.42 -5.88 -19.79
C ARG A 391 -28.43 -7.19 -19.01
N ARG A 392 -28.54 -8.28 -19.76
CA ARG A 392 -28.44 -9.64 -19.21
C ARG A 392 -27.04 -9.87 -18.64
N GLY A 393 -26.95 -9.96 -17.31
CA GLY A 393 -25.70 -10.24 -16.60
C GLY A 393 -25.21 -11.67 -16.74
N THR A 394 -26.13 -12.61 -16.98
CA THR A 394 -25.79 -14.02 -17.21
C THR A 394 -25.07 -14.26 -18.54
N ALA A 395 -25.11 -13.32 -19.48
CA ALA A 395 -24.43 -13.45 -20.78
C ALA A 395 -22.89 -13.50 -20.65
N GLU A 396 -22.32 -13.00 -19.55
CA GLU A 396 -20.88 -13.00 -19.32
C GLU A 396 -20.42 -14.24 -18.57
N LYS A 397 -19.32 -14.88 -19.01
CA LYS A 397 -18.79 -16.09 -18.36
C LYS A 397 -18.43 -15.85 -16.89
N CYS A 398 -19.11 -16.57 -15.99
CA CYS A 398 -18.85 -16.55 -14.56
C CYS A 398 -19.02 -17.94 -13.94
N VAL A 399 -17.98 -18.45 -13.29
CA VAL A 399 -18.06 -19.69 -12.49
C VAL A 399 -18.32 -19.31 -11.04
N LEU A 400 -19.50 -19.67 -10.55
CA LEU A 400 -20.02 -19.34 -9.23
C LEU A 400 -19.88 -20.57 -8.30
N HIS A 401 -19.50 -20.35 -7.06
CA HIS A 401 -19.65 -21.34 -5.99
C HIS A 401 -20.48 -20.72 -4.87
N VAL A 402 -21.48 -21.46 -4.39
CA VAL A 402 -22.39 -21.01 -3.34
C VAL A 402 -22.14 -21.88 -2.11
N THR A 403 -21.74 -21.28 -0.99
CA THR A 403 -21.47 -22.08 0.22
C THR A 403 -22.75 -22.68 0.80
N PRO A 404 -22.67 -23.83 1.49
CA PRO A 404 -23.83 -24.41 2.17
C PRO A 404 -24.47 -23.42 3.17
N ALA A 405 -23.65 -22.74 3.97
CA ALA A 405 -24.12 -21.74 4.93
C ALA A 405 -24.81 -20.54 4.26
N PHE A 406 -24.38 -20.15 3.06
CA PHE A 406 -25.09 -19.14 2.28
C PHE A 406 -26.46 -19.64 1.83
N THR A 407 -26.53 -20.89 1.37
CA THR A 407 -27.77 -21.52 0.91
C THR A 407 -28.81 -21.59 2.03
N GLU A 408 -28.38 -21.99 3.22
CA GLU A 408 -29.21 -22.04 4.42
C GLU A 408 -29.73 -20.66 4.83
N LYS A 409 -28.86 -19.64 4.81
CA LYS A 409 -29.23 -18.28 5.19
C LYS A 409 -30.10 -17.56 4.15
N ASN A 410 -29.92 -17.87 2.86
CA ASN A 410 -30.60 -17.19 1.75
C ASN A 410 -31.24 -18.20 0.79
N PRO A 411 -32.25 -18.97 1.24
CA PRO A 411 -32.83 -20.05 0.44
C PRO A 411 -33.50 -19.52 -0.82
N SER A 412 -34.15 -18.36 -0.75
CA SER A 412 -34.84 -17.73 -1.88
C SER A 412 -33.88 -17.26 -2.98
N VAL A 413 -32.78 -16.61 -2.62
CA VAL A 413 -31.74 -16.19 -3.57
C VAL A 413 -31.03 -17.40 -4.17
N SER A 414 -30.78 -18.43 -3.37
CA SER A 414 -30.10 -19.65 -3.82
C SER A 414 -30.97 -20.46 -4.78
N SER A 415 -32.27 -20.58 -4.49
CA SER A 415 -33.26 -21.17 -5.40
C SER A 415 -33.36 -20.36 -6.68
N PHE A 416 -33.42 -19.03 -6.60
CA PHE A 416 -33.43 -18.15 -7.77
C PHE A 416 -32.19 -18.34 -8.65
N LEU A 417 -30.98 -18.32 -8.05
CA LEU A 417 -29.74 -18.55 -8.79
C LEU A 417 -29.78 -19.92 -9.46
N ARG A 418 -30.18 -20.99 -8.76
CA ARG A 418 -30.28 -22.34 -9.31
C ARG A 418 -31.30 -22.45 -10.46
N GLY A 419 -32.46 -21.80 -10.33
CA GLY A 419 -33.52 -21.85 -11.33
C GLY A 419 -33.23 -21.01 -12.57
N VAL A 420 -32.57 -19.86 -12.42
CA VAL A 420 -32.38 -18.88 -13.51
C VAL A 420 -31.03 -19.02 -14.20
N VAL A 421 -29.98 -19.45 -13.48
CA VAL A 421 -28.60 -19.26 -13.95
C VAL A 421 -28.01 -20.52 -14.60
N LEU A 422 -28.52 -21.73 -14.33
CA LEU A 422 -27.66 -22.91 -14.33
C LEU A 422 -28.00 -24.09 -15.25
N PRO A 423 -29.24 -24.27 -15.71
CA PRO A 423 -29.40 -25.08 -16.94
C PRO A 423 -30.56 -24.71 -17.88
N ALA A 424 -31.51 -23.86 -17.48
CA ALA A 424 -32.77 -23.65 -18.22
C ALA A 424 -32.80 -22.41 -19.13
N ASP A 425 -31.86 -21.46 -18.96
CA ASP A 425 -31.79 -20.27 -19.81
C ASP A 425 -30.73 -20.46 -20.91
N PRO A 426 -31.12 -20.63 -22.19
CA PRO A 426 -30.18 -20.82 -23.29
C PRO A 426 -29.21 -19.64 -23.50
N GLY A 427 -29.44 -18.48 -22.85
CA GLY A 427 -28.54 -17.33 -22.90
C GLY A 427 -27.63 -17.14 -21.68
N SER A 428 -27.60 -18.08 -20.73
CA SER A 428 -26.70 -18.01 -19.57
C SER A 428 -25.33 -18.63 -19.86
N ALA A 429 -24.26 -17.86 -19.63
CA ALA A 429 -22.86 -18.29 -19.67
C ALA A 429 -22.30 -18.56 -18.25
N TRP A 430 -23.14 -18.52 -17.23
CA TRP A 430 -22.75 -18.79 -15.85
C TRP A 430 -22.81 -20.29 -15.54
N THR A 431 -21.89 -20.76 -14.71
CA THR A 431 -21.85 -22.17 -14.27
C THR A 431 -21.66 -22.25 -12.76
N LEU A 432 -22.18 -23.31 -12.13
CA LEU A 432 -21.91 -23.61 -10.73
C LEU A 432 -20.71 -24.52 -10.65
N SER A 433 -19.91 -24.32 -9.61
CA SER A 433 -18.91 -25.26 -9.21
C SER A 433 -19.19 -25.73 -7.79
N ASP A 434 -19.13 -27.04 -7.58
CA ASP A 434 -19.18 -27.65 -6.24
C ASP A 434 -17.89 -27.38 -5.46
N GLU A 435 -16.79 -27.09 -6.16
CA GLU A 435 -15.51 -26.80 -5.55
C GLU A 435 -15.21 -25.30 -5.53
N PRO A 436 -14.89 -24.71 -4.36
CA PRO A 436 -14.54 -23.30 -4.28
C PRO A 436 -13.22 -22.98 -5.03
N SER A 437 -12.34 -23.97 -5.24
CA SER A 437 -11.06 -23.82 -5.96
C SER A 437 -11.24 -23.44 -7.43
N LYS A 438 -12.31 -23.93 -8.07
CA LYS A 438 -12.60 -23.75 -9.50
C LYS A 438 -13.45 -22.50 -9.77
N ALA A 439 -14.05 -21.91 -8.73
CA ALA A 439 -14.91 -20.75 -8.87
C ALA A 439 -14.15 -19.42 -8.96
N LYS A 440 -14.63 -18.55 -9.85
CA LYS A 440 -14.18 -17.16 -9.97
C LYS A 440 -14.81 -16.29 -8.88
N VAL A 441 -16.08 -16.58 -8.55
CA VAL A 441 -16.87 -15.89 -7.53
C VAL A 441 -17.38 -16.90 -6.51
N VAL A 442 -17.16 -16.61 -5.23
CA VAL A 442 -17.65 -17.41 -4.10
C VAL A 442 -18.66 -16.58 -3.31
N LEU A 443 -19.91 -17.03 -3.31
CA LEU A 443 -20.99 -16.49 -2.48
C LEU A 443 -20.95 -17.16 -1.12
N CYS A 444 -20.78 -16.35 -0.08
CA CYS A 444 -20.71 -16.80 1.30
C CYS A 444 -21.35 -15.77 2.24
N ILE A 445 -21.64 -16.17 3.47
CA ILE A 445 -22.10 -15.24 4.51
C ILE A 445 -20.93 -14.39 5.03
N SER A 446 -21.22 -13.20 5.58
CA SER A 446 -20.16 -12.25 6.03
C SER A 446 -19.15 -12.87 7.00
N LYS A 447 -19.58 -13.83 7.83
CA LYS A 447 -18.72 -14.54 8.79
C LYS A 447 -17.66 -15.43 8.10
N GLU A 448 -17.94 -15.95 6.92
CA GLU A 448 -17.06 -16.88 6.17
C GLU A 448 -16.10 -16.15 5.22
N MET A 449 -16.33 -14.85 4.94
CA MET A 449 -15.57 -14.12 3.90
C MET A 449 -14.07 -14.14 4.12
N LYS A 450 -13.60 -14.06 5.37
CA LYS A 450 -12.16 -14.09 5.71
C LYS A 450 -11.54 -15.45 5.41
N ALA A 451 -12.24 -16.54 5.71
CA ALA A 451 -11.75 -17.90 5.48
C ALA A 451 -11.73 -18.27 3.99
N MET A 452 -12.69 -17.77 3.21
CA MET A 452 -12.82 -18.09 1.79
C MET A 452 -11.92 -17.24 0.88
N LYS A 453 -11.35 -16.14 1.40
CA LYS A 453 -10.53 -15.20 0.63
C LYS A 453 -9.22 -15.87 0.18
N LYS A 454 -9.06 -16.04 -1.14
CA LYS A 454 -7.79 -16.45 -1.76
C LYS A 454 -7.47 -15.54 -2.94
N ARG A 455 -6.19 -15.44 -3.28
CA ARG A 455 -5.69 -14.64 -4.40
C ARG A 455 -6.36 -15.11 -5.70
N GLY A 456 -6.86 -14.17 -6.51
CA GLY A 456 -7.49 -14.45 -7.80
C GLY A 456 -8.98 -14.84 -7.75
N ARG A 457 -9.60 -14.91 -6.55
CA ARG A 457 -11.04 -15.20 -6.39
C ARG A 457 -11.75 -14.03 -5.72
N ALA A 458 -12.95 -13.73 -6.20
CA ALA A 458 -13.83 -12.76 -5.57
C ALA A 458 -14.71 -13.47 -4.54
N THR A 459 -14.57 -13.14 -3.26
CA THR A 459 -15.54 -13.51 -2.21
C THR A 459 -16.49 -12.35 -1.97
N CYS A 460 -17.79 -12.63 -1.94
CA CYS A 460 -18.83 -11.61 -1.75
C CYS A 460 -20.08 -12.18 -1.08
N THR A 461 -20.86 -11.30 -0.46
CA THR A 461 -22.23 -11.59 -0.01
C THR A 461 -23.20 -11.54 -1.19
N ALA A 462 -24.48 -11.83 -0.94
CA ALA A 462 -25.55 -11.67 -1.93
C ALA A 462 -25.62 -10.21 -2.40
N GLU A 463 -25.69 -9.27 -1.46
CA GLU A 463 -25.79 -7.83 -1.72
C GLU A 463 -24.59 -7.33 -2.54
N ASP A 464 -23.38 -7.74 -2.17
CA ASP A 464 -22.16 -7.35 -2.89
C ASP A 464 -22.16 -7.82 -4.34
N LEU A 465 -22.62 -9.06 -4.59
CA LEU A 465 -22.71 -9.59 -5.94
C LEU A 465 -23.78 -8.85 -6.74
N LEU A 466 -24.97 -8.65 -6.16
CA LEU A 466 -26.05 -7.90 -6.79
C LEU A 466 -25.59 -6.51 -7.20
N ILE A 467 -24.96 -5.76 -6.29
CA ILE A 467 -24.44 -4.41 -6.57
C ILE A 467 -23.43 -4.44 -7.71
N ARG A 468 -22.52 -5.43 -7.73
CA ARG A 468 -21.52 -5.55 -8.80
C ARG A 468 -22.14 -5.86 -10.16
N VAL A 469 -23.08 -6.80 -10.20
CA VAL A 469 -23.79 -7.20 -11.43
C VAL A 469 -24.66 -6.03 -11.92
N ALA A 470 -25.47 -5.44 -11.04
CA ALA A 470 -26.33 -4.30 -11.36
C ALA A 470 -25.53 -3.12 -11.91
N ARG A 471 -24.42 -2.73 -11.25
CA ARG A 471 -23.56 -1.62 -11.73
C ARG A 471 -22.94 -1.89 -13.09
N ARG A 472 -22.55 -3.15 -13.34
CA ARG A 472 -21.91 -3.52 -14.61
C ARG A 472 -22.90 -3.53 -15.78
N ASN A 473 -24.15 -3.90 -15.50
CA ASN A 473 -25.15 -4.16 -16.53
C ASN A 473 -26.17 -3.04 -16.70
N LEU A 474 -26.19 -2.04 -15.82
CA LEU A 474 -27.07 -0.89 -15.94
C LEU A 474 -26.83 -0.17 -17.28
N CYS A 475 -27.91 0.21 -17.95
CA CYS A 475 -27.94 0.95 -19.20
C CYS A 475 -28.46 2.37 -18.96
N PRO A 476 -27.58 3.36 -18.75
CA PRO A 476 -27.99 4.73 -18.43
C PRO A 476 -28.85 5.38 -19.49
N ALA A 477 -28.59 5.11 -20.77
CA ALA A 477 -29.34 5.70 -21.87
C ALA A 477 -30.84 5.34 -21.84
N MET A 478 -31.17 4.19 -21.25
CA MET A 478 -32.54 3.70 -21.08
C MET A 478 -32.99 3.74 -19.61
N SER A 479 -32.21 4.37 -18.73
CA SER A 479 -32.55 4.58 -17.34
C SER A 479 -32.82 6.06 -17.10
N GLY A 480 -33.60 6.38 -16.08
CA GLY A 480 -33.94 7.78 -15.79
C GLY A 480 -34.92 7.92 -14.65
N ARG A 481 -35.24 9.18 -14.34
CA ARG A 481 -36.28 9.57 -13.39
C ARG A 481 -37.20 10.63 -14.02
N SER A 482 -38.43 10.77 -13.58
CA SER A 482 -39.31 11.88 -13.99
C SER A 482 -39.00 13.15 -13.21
#